data_AF-A0A087WVE1-F1
#
_entry.id   AF-A0A087WVE1-F1
#
_cell.length_a   1.000
_cell.length_b   1.000
_cell.length_c   1.000
_cell.angle_alpha   90.00
_cell.angle_beta   90.00
_cell.angle_gamma   90.00
#
_symmetry.space_group_name_H-M   'P 1'
#
loop_
_entity.id
_entity.type
_entity.pdbx_description
1 polymer ?
#
loop_
_entity_poly.entity_id
_entity_poly.type
_entity_poly.pdbx_seq_one_letter_code
_entity_poly.pdbx_strand_id
1 'polypeptide(L)'
;MTTHVTLEDALSNVDLLEELPLPDQQPCIEPPPSSIMYQANFDTNFEDRNAFVTGIARYIEQATVHSSMNEMLEEGHEYAVMLYTWRSCSRAIPQVKCNEQPNRVEIYEKTVEVLEPEVTKLMKFMYFQRKAIERFCSEVKRLCHAERRKDFVSEAYLLTLGKFINMFAVLDELKNMKCSVKNDHSAY
;
A
#
# COMPACT_ATOMS: atom_id res chain seq x y z
N MET A 1 35.66 -7.92 34.05
CA MET A 1 35.41 -7.51 32.65
C MET A 1 35.12 -6.02 32.68
N THR A 2 36.06 -5.18 32.25
CA THR A 2 35.86 -3.74 32.17
C THR A 2 34.93 -3.45 31.00
N THR A 3 33.67 -3.18 31.28
CA THR A 3 32.71 -2.68 30.29
C THR A 3 33.23 -1.34 29.78
N HIS A 4 33.66 -1.29 28.52
CA HIS A 4 34.05 -0.05 27.86
C HIS A 4 32.81 0.85 27.79
N VAL A 5 32.83 1.95 28.53
CA VAL A 5 31.79 3.00 28.44
C VAL A 5 32.13 3.87 27.24
N THR A 6 31.16 4.09 26.36
CA THR A 6 31.36 4.95 25.20
C THR A 6 31.31 6.43 25.61
N LEU A 7 31.87 7.32 24.78
CA LEU A 7 31.77 8.76 25.03
C LEU A 7 30.30 9.22 24.98
N GLU A 8 29.48 8.61 24.13
CA GLU A 8 28.05 8.89 23.99
C GLU A 8 27.29 8.52 25.27
N ASP A 9 27.57 7.36 25.86
CA ASP A 9 26.98 6.96 27.15
C ASP A 9 27.36 7.94 28.27
N ALA A 10 28.62 8.38 28.28
CA ALA A 10 29.12 9.32 29.28
C ALA A 10 28.45 10.69 29.17
N LEU A 11 28.22 11.18 27.95
CA LEU A 11 27.51 12.44 27.69
C LEU A 11 26.02 12.32 28.03
N SER A 12 25.35 11.22 27.65
CA SER A 12 23.94 10.99 27.98
C SER A 12 23.69 11.00 29.49
N ASN A 13 24.62 10.46 30.29
CA ASN A 13 24.55 10.51 31.74
C ASN A 13 24.62 11.94 32.31
N VAL A 14 25.33 12.86 31.64
CA VAL A 14 25.40 14.27 32.04
C VAL A 14 24.10 14.98 31.65
N ASP A 15 23.58 14.73 30.45
CA ASP A 15 22.31 15.31 29.97
C ASP A 15 21.13 14.94 30.90
N LEU A 16 21.12 13.70 31.41
CA LEU A 16 20.14 13.23 32.41
C LEU A 16 20.11 14.07 33.70
N LEU A 17 21.24 14.67 34.09
CA LEU A 17 21.31 15.52 35.28
C LEU A 17 20.75 16.93 35.03
N GLU A 18 20.82 17.42 33.78
CA GLU A 18 20.25 18.71 33.39
C GLU A 18 18.71 18.66 33.37
N GLU A 19 18.13 17.52 32.99
CA GLU A 19 16.68 17.31 32.96
C GLU A 19 16.07 16.95 34.32
N LEU A 20 16.88 16.78 35.37
CA LEU A 20 16.40 16.34 36.68
C LEU A 20 15.50 17.43 37.31
N PRO A 21 14.19 17.17 37.52
CA PRO A 21 13.33 18.14 38.18
C PRO A 21 13.75 18.27 39.65
N LEU A 22 14.21 19.47 40.03
CA LEU A 22 14.51 19.76 41.42
C LEU A 22 13.20 19.84 42.20
N PRO A 23 13.08 19.18 43.37
CA PRO A 23 11.85 19.18 44.14
C PRO A 23 11.53 20.60 44.64
N ASP A 24 10.37 21.12 44.25
CA ASP A 24 9.69 22.16 45.01
C ASP A 24 9.15 21.53 46.31
N GLN A 25 9.17 22.26 47.42
CA GLN A 25 8.60 21.85 48.71
C GLN A 25 7.05 21.82 48.70
N GLN A 26 6.44 21.52 47.56
CA GLN A 26 5.00 21.51 47.41
C GLN A 26 4.43 20.14 47.84
N PRO A 27 3.44 20.10 48.75
CA PRO A 27 2.86 18.84 49.22
C PRO A 27 2.20 18.07 48.07
N CYS A 28 2.50 16.77 47.97
CA CYS A 28 1.93 15.89 46.95
C CYS A 28 0.43 15.66 47.22
N ILE A 29 -0.43 16.14 46.31
CA ILE A 29 -1.90 16.02 46.39
C ILE A 29 -2.40 14.89 45.47
N GLU A 30 -1.52 14.20 44.76
CA GLU A 30 -1.90 13.19 43.77
C GLU A 30 -2.22 11.82 44.40
N PRO A 31 -3.27 11.13 43.93
CA PRO A 31 -3.63 9.79 44.39
C PRO A 31 -2.61 8.73 43.92
N PRO A 32 -2.52 7.59 44.62
CA PRO A 32 -1.65 6.49 44.21
C PRO A 32 -2.04 5.92 42.84
N PRO A 33 -1.08 5.40 42.06
CA PRO A 33 -1.32 4.92 40.70
C PRO A 33 -2.29 3.72 40.69
N SER A 34 -3.27 3.76 39.79
CA SER A 34 -4.21 2.67 39.55
C SER A 34 -3.63 1.66 38.55
N SER A 35 -3.94 0.38 38.75
CA SER A 35 -3.50 -0.69 37.84
C SER A 35 -4.28 -0.65 36.53
N ILE A 36 -3.57 -0.62 35.40
CA ILE A 36 -4.17 -0.70 34.06
C ILE A 36 -4.08 -2.14 33.55
N MET A 37 -5.21 -2.69 33.12
CA MET A 37 -5.26 -3.96 32.40
C MET A 37 -4.99 -3.70 30.91
N TYR A 38 -4.01 -4.41 30.33
CA TYR A 38 -3.71 -4.38 28.91
C TYR A 38 -3.97 -5.75 28.28
N GLN A 39 -4.60 -5.76 27.11
CA GLN A 39 -4.80 -6.94 26.29
C GLN A 39 -4.20 -6.68 24.91
N ALA A 40 -3.27 -7.53 24.49
CA ALA A 40 -2.63 -7.44 23.17
C ALA A 40 -3.50 -8.11 22.10
N ASN A 41 -3.79 -7.38 21.02
CA ASN A 41 -4.26 -7.94 19.75
C ASN A 41 -3.14 -7.77 18.71
N PHE A 42 -2.84 -8.82 17.95
CA PHE A 42 -1.79 -8.83 16.92
C PHE A 42 -2.35 -8.73 15.50
N ASP A 43 -3.66 -8.51 15.35
CA ASP A 43 -4.26 -8.28 14.04
C ASP A 43 -3.75 -6.96 13.42
N THR A 44 -3.18 -7.06 12.22
CA THR A 44 -2.63 -5.94 11.47
C THR A 44 -3.66 -5.25 10.56
N ASN A 45 -4.90 -5.74 10.54
CA ASN A 45 -6.00 -5.15 9.75
C ASN A 45 -6.86 -4.17 10.55
N PHE A 46 -6.58 -4.02 11.85
CA PHE A 46 -7.23 -3.04 12.73
C PHE A 46 -8.77 -3.18 12.75
N GLU A 47 -9.30 -4.41 12.73
CA GLU A 47 -10.75 -4.67 12.73
C GLU A 47 -11.45 -4.09 13.97
N ASP A 48 -10.73 -4.03 15.09
CA ASP A 48 -11.17 -3.53 16.39
C ASP A 48 -10.95 -2.03 16.61
N ARG A 49 -10.54 -1.27 15.57
CA ARG A 49 -10.21 0.17 15.68
C ARG A 49 -11.31 1.02 16.33
N ASN A 50 -12.57 0.63 16.19
CA ASN A 50 -13.72 1.33 16.77
C ASN A 50 -13.92 1.05 18.27
N ALA A 51 -13.32 -0.03 18.81
CA ALA A 51 -13.36 -0.37 20.23
C ALA A 51 -12.35 0.43 21.06
N PHE A 52 -11.26 0.90 20.42
CA PHE A 52 -10.20 1.67 21.06
C PHE A 52 -10.39 3.17 20.85
N VAL A 53 -11.50 3.73 21.35
CA VAL A 53 -11.69 5.18 21.49
C VAL A 53 -10.88 5.67 22.71
N THR A 54 -9.57 5.50 22.66
CA THR A 54 -8.68 6.33 23.47
C THR A 54 -8.80 7.75 22.91
N GLY A 55 -8.73 8.80 23.74
CA GLY A 55 -9.06 10.20 23.35
C GLY A 55 -8.21 10.85 22.23
N ILE A 56 -7.56 10.05 21.39
CA ILE A 56 -6.68 10.44 20.29
C ILE A 56 -7.28 9.91 18.97
N ALA A 57 -8.32 10.60 18.48
CA ALA A 57 -9.02 10.29 17.22
C ALA A 57 -8.10 10.10 16.01
N ARG A 58 -6.91 10.70 16.06
CA ARG A 58 -5.89 10.67 15.01
C ARG A 58 -5.37 9.25 14.69
N TYR A 59 -5.23 8.37 15.69
CA TYR A 59 -4.70 7.02 15.45
C TYR A 59 -5.75 6.11 14.80
N ILE A 60 -7.02 6.28 15.16
CA ILE A 60 -8.15 5.57 14.52
C ILE A 60 -8.26 5.96 13.05
N GLU A 61 -8.10 7.25 12.73
CA GLU A 61 -8.08 7.74 11.35
C GLU A 61 -6.92 7.12 10.56
N GLN A 62 -5.71 7.08 11.15
CA GLN A 62 -4.55 6.45 10.52
C GLN A 62 -4.76 4.96 10.28
N ALA A 63 -5.28 4.22 11.26
CA ALA A 63 -5.58 2.79 11.13
C ALA A 63 -6.62 2.53 10.03
N THR A 64 -7.62 3.42 9.89
CA THR A 64 -8.64 3.34 8.84
C THR A 64 -8.03 3.51 7.45
N VAL A 65 -7.15 4.52 7.29
CA VAL A 65 -6.44 4.74 6.02
C VAL A 65 -5.50 3.58 5.73
N HIS A 66 -4.78 3.08 6.73
CA HIS A 66 -3.83 1.96 6.59
C HIS A 66 -4.54 0.69 6.13
N SER A 67 -5.65 0.32 6.76
CA SER A 67 -6.49 -0.82 6.37
C SER A 67 -6.94 -0.70 4.90
N SER A 68 -7.49 0.45 4.51
CA SER A 68 -7.91 0.69 3.11
C SER A 68 -6.76 0.62 2.10
N MET A 69 -5.55 1.02 2.50
CA MET A 69 -4.36 0.90 1.64
C MET A 69 -3.90 -0.56 1.49
N ASN A 70 -4.01 -1.38 2.54
CA ASN A 70 -3.69 -2.81 2.45
C ASN A 70 -4.64 -3.54 1.50
N GLU A 71 -5.94 -3.25 1.51
CA GLU A 71 -6.91 -3.82 0.54
C GLU A 71 -6.49 -3.54 -0.92
N MET A 72 -6.00 -2.33 -1.19
CA MET A 72 -5.54 -1.94 -2.52
C MET A 72 -4.23 -2.65 -2.93
N LEU A 73 -3.37 -3.03 -1.98
CA LEU A 73 -2.20 -3.87 -2.27
C LEU A 73 -2.62 -5.28 -2.70
N GLU A 74 -3.63 -5.85 -2.04
CA GLU A 74 -4.18 -7.17 -2.41
C GLU A 74 -4.83 -7.10 -3.81
N GLU A 75 -5.64 -6.08 -4.10
CA GLU A 75 -6.19 -5.87 -5.45
C GLU A 75 -5.06 -5.71 -6.50
N GLY A 76 -3.99 -4.99 -6.16
CA GLY A 76 -2.82 -4.87 -7.03
C GLY A 76 -2.09 -6.19 -7.27
N HIS A 77 -2.07 -7.08 -6.28
CA HIS A 77 -1.52 -8.42 -6.42
C HIS A 77 -2.32 -9.26 -7.42
N GLU A 78 -3.66 -9.18 -7.40
CA GLU A 78 -4.51 -9.87 -8.39
C GLU A 78 -4.20 -9.42 -9.82
N TYR A 79 -4.00 -8.13 -10.06
CA TYR A 79 -3.58 -7.63 -11.38
C TYR A 79 -2.17 -8.06 -11.77
N ALA A 80 -1.24 -8.16 -10.80
CA ALA A 80 0.09 -8.69 -11.06
C ALA A 80 0.00 -10.17 -11.51
N VAL A 81 -0.82 -10.98 -10.85
CA VAL A 81 -1.10 -12.36 -11.27
C VAL A 81 -1.69 -12.38 -12.68
N MET A 82 -2.73 -11.58 -12.93
CA MET A 82 -3.36 -11.47 -14.25
C MET A 82 -2.34 -11.19 -15.36
N LEU A 83 -1.50 -10.17 -15.20
CA LEU A 83 -0.45 -9.82 -16.16
C LEU A 83 0.57 -10.95 -16.32
N TYR A 84 1.05 -11.52 -15.21
CA TYR A 84 2.03 -12.59 -15.22
C TYR A 84 1.53 -13.84 -15.95
N THR A 85 0.28 -14.22 -15.71
CA THR A 85 -0.34 -15.40 -16.34
C THR A 85 -0.92 -15.13 -17.72
N TRP A 86 -0.93 -13.88 -18.19
CA TRP A 86 -1.44 -13.53 -19.51
C TRP A 86 -0.65 -14.24 -20.62
N ARG A 87 -1.33 -15.04 -21.42
CA ARG A 87 -0.82 -15.69 -22.63
C ARG A 87 -1.57 -15.14 -23.82
N SER A 88 -0.90 -15.05 -24.97
CA SER A 88 -1.48 -14.41 -26.15
C SER A 88 -2.66 -15.20 -26.70
N CYS A 89 -3.83 -14.57 -26.70
CA CYS A 89 -5.01 -15.05 -27.40
C CYS A 89 -4.86 -14.85 -28.92
N SER A 90 -4.35 -13.68 -29.35
CA SER A 90 -4.17 -13.34 -30.77
C SER A 90 -3.26 -14.31 -31.53
N ARG A 91 -2.29 -14.94 -30.87
CA ARG A 91 -1.47 -16.01 -31.48
C ARG A 91 -2.25 -17.29 -31.81
N ALA A 92 -3.37 -17.54 -31.13
CA ALA A 92 -4.23 -18.69 -31.37
C ALA A 92 -5.35 -18.37 -32.40
N ILE A 93 -5.60 -17.10 -32.70
CA ILE A 93 -6.65 -16.66 -33.62
C ILE A 93 -6.17 -16.81 -35.07
N PRO A 94 -6.97 -17.41 -35.98
CA PRO A 94 -6.64 -17.49 -37.40
C PRO A 94 -6.51 -16.10 -38.02
N GLN A 95 -5.36 -15.80 -38.64
CA GLN A 95 -5.15 -14.51 -39.28
C GLN A 95 -5.91 -14.41 -40.61
N VAL A 96 -6.54 -13.25 -40.82
CA VAL A 96 -7.15 -12.88 -42.11
C VAL A 96 -6.04 -12.47 -43.07
N LYS A 97 -5.87 -13.24 -44.16
CA LYS A 97 -4.76 -13.01 -45.12
C LYS A 97 -5.08 -11.96 -46.18
N CYS A 98 -6.34 -11.85 -46.58
CA CYS A 98 -6.80 -10.89 -47.58
C CYS A 98 -8.26 -10.51 -47.35
N ASN A 99 -8.72 -9.51 -48.09
CA ASN A 99 -10.08 -8.98 -47.94
C ASN A 99 -11.15 -9.92 -48.52
N GLU A 100 -10.77 -10.79 -49.44
CA GLU A 100 -11.69 -11.70 -50.13
C GLU A 100 -11.86 -13.04 -49.39
N GLN A 101 -11.24 -13.20 -48.21
CA GLN A 101 -11.31 -14.44 -47.44
C GLN A 101 -12.76 -14.75 -46.99
N PRO A 102 -13.33 -15.92 -47.31
CA PRO A 102 -14.75 -16.22 -47.08
C PRO A 102 -15.20 -16.13 -45.62
N ASN A 103 -14.39 -16.63 -44.68
CA ASN A 103 -14.70 -16.66 -43.25
C ASN A 103 -14.16 -15.43 -42.49
N ARG A 104 -13.82 -14.34 -43.19
CA ARG A 104 -13.27 -13.12 -42.57
C ARG A 104 -14.19 -12.54 -41.49
N VAL A 105 -15.49 -12.46 -41.76
CA VAL A 105 -16.47 -11.87 -40.82
C VAL A 105 -16.58 -12.74 -39.58
N GLU A 106 -16.73 -14.05 -39.76
CA GLU A 106 -16.83 -15.03 -38.66
C GLU A 106 -15.58 -15.00 -37.76
N ILE A 107 -14.38 -14.88 -38.34
CA ILE A 107 -13.13 -14.74 -37.57
C ILE A 107 -13.18 -13.49 -36.70
N TYR A 108 -13.60 -12.34 -37.23
CA TYR A 108 -13.68 -11.10 -36.45
C TYR A 108 -14.74 -11.16 -35.36
N GLU A 109 -15.93 -11.68 -35.66
CA GLU A 109 -17.00 -11.86 -34.66
C GLU A 109 -16.54 -12.74 -33.49
N LYS A 110 -15.88 -13.87 -33.79
CA LYS A 110 -15.32 -14.75 -32.76
C LYS A 110 -14.11 -14.17 -32.04
N THR A 111 -13.33 -13.32 -32.71
CA THR A 111 -12.23 -12.59 -32.09
C THR A 111 -12.73 -11.64 -31.02
N VAL A 112 -13.77 -10.85 -31.34
CA VAL A 112 -14.41 -9.93 -30.38
C VAL A 112 -15.03 -10.73 -29.23
N GLU A 113 -15.80 -11.78 -29.51
CA GLU A 113 -16.43 -12.64 -28.48
C GLU A 113 -15.41 -13.19 -27.47
N VAL A 114 -14.22 -13.60 -27.93
CA VAL A 114 -13.17 -14.16 -27.07
C VAL A 114 -12.39 -13.06 -26.33
N LEU A 115 -12.07 -11.95 -26.99
CA LEU A 115 -11.19 -10.91 -26.43
C LEU A 115 -11.92 -9.86 -25.59
N GLU A 116 -13.21 -9.63 -25.80
CA GLU A 116 -14.01 -8.65 -25.04
C GLU A 116 -13.91 -8.80 -23.50
N PRO A 117 -14.07 -10.00 -22.89
CA PRO A 117 -13.92 -10.16 -21.45
C PRO A 117 -12.49 -9.89 -20.98
N GLU A 118 -11.48 -10.18 -21.81
CA GLU A 118 -10.06 -9.93 -21.49
C GLU A 118 -9.73 -8.44 -21.57
N VAL A 119 -10.18 -7.74 -22.61
CA VAL A 119 -10.05 -6.27 -22.73
C VAL A 119 -10.76 -5.56 -21.59
N THR A 120 -11.89 -6.08 -21.12
CA THR A 120 -12.56 -5.56 -19.91
C THR A 120 -11.65 -5.62 -18.67
N LYS A 121 -10.87 -6.70 -18.49
CA LYS A 121 -9.88 -6.80 -17.41
C LYS A 121 -8.76 -5.77 -17.56
N LEU A 122 -8.29 -5.52 -18.79
CA LEU A 122 -7.30 -4.48 -19.07
C LEU A 122 -7.82 -3.08 -18.75
N MET A 123 -9.08 -2.80 -19.06
CA MET A 123 -9.71 -1.53 -18.70
C MET A 123 -9.80 -1.36 -17.18
N LYS A 124 -10.18 -2.42 -16.46
CA LYS A 124 -10.18 -2.42 -14.98
C LYS A 124 -8.78 -2.19 -14.41
N PHE A 125 -7.76 -2.86 -14.95
CA PHE A 125 -6.36 -2.63 -14.57
C PHE A 125 -5.91 -1.18 -14.81
N MET A 126 -6.26 -0.60 -15.97
CA MET A 126 -5.96 0.80 -16.29
C MET A 126 -6.61 1.76 -15.28
N TYR A 127 -7.85 1.51 -14.87
CA TYR A 127 -8.52 2.34 -13.87
C TYR A 127 -7.96 2.14 -12.46
N PHE A 128 -7.62 0.89 -12.11
CA PHE A 128 -6.99 0.56 -10.84
C PHE A 128 -5.68 1.30 -10.67
N GLN A 129 -4.74 1.19 -11.61
CA GLN A 129 -3.42 1.82 -11.47
C GLN A 129 -3.54 3.36 -11.32
N ARG A 130 -4.47 3.98 -12.05
CA ARG A 130 -4.70 5.44 -11.96
C ARG A 130 -5.20 5.82 -10.56
N LYS A 131 -6.21 5.11 -10.07
CA LYS A 131 -6.76 5.30 -8.72
C LYS A 131 -5.69 5.06 -7.65
N ALA A 132 -4.87 4.04 -7.81
CA ALA A 132 -3.82 3.68 -6.86
C ALA A 132 -2.71 4.74 -6.80
N ILE A 133 -2.26 5.27 -7.95
CA ILE A 133 -1.29 6.37 -8.01
C ILE A 133 -1.86 7.63 -7.36
N GLU A 134 -3.09 8.01 -7.71
CA GLU A 134 -3.75 9.19 -7.13
C GLU A 134 -3.87 9.07 -5.60
N ARG A 135 -4.29 7.90 -5.11
CA ARG A 135 -4.42 7.64 -3.67
C ARG A 135 -3.06 7.69 -2.96
N PHE A 136 -2.05 7.03 -3.51
CA PHE A 136 -0.70 7.02 -2.94
C PHE A 136 -0.11 8.43 -2.88
N CYS A 137 -0.16 9.17 -3.98
CA CYS A 137 0.35 10.55 -4.05
C CYS A 137 -0.39 11.50 -3.09
N SER A 138 -1.70 11.31 -2.92
CA SER A 138 -2.49 12.07 -1.94
C SER A 138 -2.01 11.83 -0.52
N GLU A 139 -1.72 10.57 -0.15
CA GLU A 139 -1.18 10.24 1.17
C GLU A 139 0.22 10.81 1.39
N VAL A 140 1.11 10.70 0.40
CA VAL A 140 2.43 11.33 0.46
C VAL A 140 2.30 12.85 0.66
N LYS A 141 1.42 13.51 -0.10
CA LYS A 141 1.17 14.95 0.04
C LYS A 141 0.65 15.32 1.42
N ARG A 142 -0.26 14.51 2.00
CA ARG A 142 -0.80 14.71 3.35
C ARG A 142 0.28 14.61 4.42
N LEU A 143 1.15 13.60 4.32
CA LEU A 143 2.26 13.38 5.27
C LEU A 143 3.36 14.44 5.14
N CYS A 144 3.61 14.95 3.93
CA CYS A 144 4.65 15.95 3.68
C CYS A 144 4.27 17.40 4.04
N HIS A 145 3.01 17.65 4.45
CA HIS A 145 2.54 18.96 4.87
C HIS A 145 3.40 19.52 6.02
N ALA A 146 3.68 20.83 6.01
CA ALA A 146 4.63 21.47 6.95
C ALA A 146 4.30 21.18 8.43
N GLU A 147 3.02 21.30 8.80
CA GLU A 147 2.53 20.99 10.14
C GLU A 147 2.54 19.49 10.47
N ARG A 148 2.42 18.62 9.46
CA ARG A 148 2.33 17.15 9.65
C ARG A 148 3.69 16.46 9.66
N ARG A 149 4.73 17.08 9.11
CA ARG A 149 6.06 16.48 8.98
C ARG A 149 6.72 16.21 10.34
N LYS A 150 6.36 16.98 11.37
CA LYS A 150 6.86 16.80 12.75
C LYS A 150 6.05 15.77 13.53
N ASP A 151 4.95 15.29 12.97
CA ASP A 151 4.09 14.34 13.65
C ASP A 151 4.60 12.91 13.52
N PHE A 152 4.27 12.11 14.52
CA PHE A 152 4.52 10.67 14.49
C PHE A 152 3.76 10.00 13.32
N VAL A 153 4.46 9.09 12.64
CA VAL A 153 3.91 8.17 11.64
C VAL A 153 4.34 6.76 12.02
N SER A 154 3.40 5.82 12.05
CA SER A 154 3.73 4.45 12.44
C SER A 154 4.65 3.78 11.41
N GLU A 155 5.63 3.02 11.90
CA GLU A 155 6.56 2.27 11.04
C GLU A 155 5.82 1.29 10.13
N ALA A 156 4.77 0.64 10.64
CA ALA A 156 3.92 -0.25 9.86
C ALA A 156 3.26 0.47 8.66
N TYR A 157 2.85 1.73 8.83
CA TYR A 157 2.29 2.51 7.74
C TYR A 157 3.37 2.91 6.71
N LEU A 158 4.57 3.29 7.17
CA LEU A 158 5.71 3.53 6.28
C LEU A 158 6.09 2.29 5.46
N LEU A 159 6.06 1.10 6.07
CA LEU A 159 6.27 -0.17 5.38
C LEU A 159 5.19 -0.41 4.31
N THR A 160 3.92 -0.15 4.61
CA THR A 160 2.83 -0.22 3.61
C THR A 160 3.08 0.75 2.45
N LEU A 161 3.49 1.99 2.71
CA LEU A 161 3.87 2.92 1.63
C LEU A 161 5.05 2.41 0.79
N GLY A 162 6.04 1.77 1.41
CA GLY A 162 7.13 1.10 0.70
C GLY A 162 6.63 -0.04 -0.20
N LYS A 163 5.68 -0.85 0.28
CA LYS A 163 5.03 -1.90 -0.51
C LYS A 163 4.27 -1.34 -1.72
N PHE A 164 3.67 -0.16 -1.61
CA PHE A 164 3.01 0.51 -2.76
C PHE A 164 3.99 0.86 -3.88
N ILE A 165 5.15 1.42 -3.53
CA ILE A 165 6.19 1.73 -4.52
C ILE A 165 6.64 0.43 -5.21
N ASN A 166 6.83 -0.64 -4.44
CA ASN A 166 7.16 -1.96 -4.99
C ASN A 166 6.04 -2.51 -5.90
N MET A 167 4.78 -2.36 -5.50
CA MET A 167 3.63 -2.76 -6.33
C MET A 167 3.63 -2.03 -7.67
N PHE A 168 3.87 -0.72 -7.69
CA PHE A 168 3.96 0.04 -8.96
C PHE A 168 5.09 -0.47 -9.85
N ALA A 169 6.27 -0.74 -9.27
CA ALA A 169 7.39 -1.31 -10.02
C ALA A 169 7.04 -2.69 -10.61
N VAL A 170 6.47 -3.59 -9.80
CA VAL A 170 6.06 -4.93 -10.25
C VAL A 170 5.04 -4.86 -11.39
N LEU A 171 4.01 -4.02 -11.24
CA LEU A 171 2.97 -3.89 -12.26
C LEU A 171 3.51 -3.30 -13.57
N ASP A 172 4.39 -2.30 -13.50
CA ASP A 172 4.95 -1.71 -14.73
C ASP A 172 5.94 -2.66 -15.43
N GLU A 173 6.79 -3.36 -14.68
CA GLU A 173 7.71 -4.36 -15.26
C GLU A 173 6.94 -5.53 -15.89
N LEU A 174 5.88 -6.02 -15.25
CA LEU A 174 4.99 -7.05 -15.81
C LEU A 174 4.28 -6.55 -17.07
N LYS A 175 3.80 -5.30 -17.07
CA LYS A 175 3.22 -4.69 -18.27
C LYS A 175 4.25 -4.59 -19.39
N ASN A 176 5.47 -4.14 -19.09
CA ASN A 176 6.54 -3.91 -20.07
C ASN A 176 7.01 -5.21 -20.73
N MET A 177 7.11 -6.32 -19.97
CA MET A 177 7.51 -7.62 -20.53
C MET A 177 6.40 -8.31 -21.35
N LYS A 178 5.12 -7.93 -21.16
CA LYS A 178 3.96 -8.63 -21.75
C LYS A 178 3.47 -8.02 -23.05
N CYS A 179 4.24 -8.17 -24.13
CA CYS A 179 3.80 -7.81 -25.49
C CYS A 179 2.46 -8.46 -25.89
N SER A 180 2.15 -9.65 -25.34
CA SER A 180 0.87 -10.34 -25.57
C SER A 180 -0.35 -9.50 -25.19
N VAL A 181 -0.29 -8.76 -24.09
CA VAL A 181 -1.38 -7.88 -23.64
C VAL A 181 -1.67 -6.81 -24.69
N LYS A 182 -0.63 -6.12 -25.17
CA LYS A 182 -0.74 -5.09 -26.21
C LYS A 182 -1.28 -5.66 -27.52
N ASN A 183 -0.77 -6.81 -27.93
CA ASN A 183 -1.15 -7.43 -29.20
C ASN A 183 -2.59 -7.94 -29.17
N ASP A 184 -3.02 -8.53 -28.06
CA ASP A 184 -4.40 -9.00 -27.90
C ASP A 184 -5.38 -7.82 -27.90
N HIS A 185 -5.07 -6.71 -27.22
CA HIS A 185 -5.89 -5.49 -27.32
C HIS A 185 -5.88 -4.89 -28.75
N SER A 186 -4.80 -5.04 -29.50
CA SER A 186 -4.73 -4.51 -30.88
C SER A 186 -5.45 -5.41 -31.89
N ALA A 187 -5.66 -6.68 -31.55
CA ALA A 187 -6.41 -7.64 -32.35
C ALA A 187 -7.92 -7.57 -32.11
N TYR A 188 -8.33 -7.10 -30.92
CA TYR A 188 -9.70 -6.71 -30.58
C TYR A 188 -10.08 -5.38 -31.26
#